data_AF-A0A9N9JVV5-F1
#
_entry.id   AF-A0A9N9JVV5-F1
#
_cell.length_a   1.000
_cell.length_b   1.000
_cell.length_c   1.000
_cell.angle_alpha   90.00
_cell.angle_beta   90.00
_cell.angle_gamma   90.00
#
_symmetry.space_group_name_H-M   'P 1'
#
loop_
_entity.id
_entity.type
_entity.pdbx_description
1 polymer ?
#
loop_
_entity_poly.entity_id
_entity_poly.type
_entity_poly.pdbx_seq_one_letter_code
_entity_poly.pdbx_strand_id
1 'polypeptide(L)'
;EANGPRTRPSFTAESRRFRVQIRKAQFVNPNADNRIFQNLGGELTLSEQMIRFSEIASTKRNEFIKATLIKKTPLGIWRPIPITCDEAELQKSEGSLKKSEILSIITSLIPSLGDSDRSCFRGLSNKSREELVNILQEVKNILAENNIS
;
A
#
# COMPACT_ATOMS: atom_id res chain seq x y z
N GLU A 1 6.58 -48.54 7.49
CA GLU A 1 6.08 -47.17 7.26
C GLU A 1 6.03 -46.44 8.60
N ALA A 2 6.69 -45.28 8.73
CA ALA A 2 6.76 -44.55 10.00
C ALA A 2 5.82 -43.33 9.96
N ASN A 3 4.62 -43.49 10.53
CA ASN A 3 3.66 -42.41 10.75
C ASN A 3 4.01 -41.64 12.04
N GLY A 4 5.00 -40.76 11.96
CA GLY A 4 5.28 -39.77 13.02
C GLY A 4 4.48 -38.48 12.82
N PRO A 5 4.19 -37.72 13.90
CA PRO A 5 3.53 -36.42 13.80
C PRO A 5 4.35 -35.48 12.91
N ARG A 6 3.74 -34.96 11.83
CA ARG A 6 4.38 -34.03 10.90
C ARG A 6 4.79 -32.75 11.64
N THR A 7 6.03 -32.68 12.07
CA THR A 7 6.59 -31.47 12.68
C THR A 7 6.87 -30.46 11.58
N ARG A 8 6.38 -29.22 11.74
CA ARG A 8 6.68 -28.13 10.79
C ARG A 8 8.21 -27.97 10.70
N PRO A 9 8.80 -27.95 9.49
CA PRO A 9 10.23 -27.72 9.34
C PRO A 9 10.62 -26.38 9.97
N SER A 10 11.79 -26.33 10.61
CA SER A 10 12.34 -25.07 11.09
C SER A 10 12.56 -24.11 9.92
N PHE A 11 12.54 -22.80 10.20
CA PHE A 11 12.83 -21.78 9.19
C PHE A 11 14.13 -22.07 8.43
N THR A 12 15.18 -22.49 9.13
CA THR A 12 16.47 -22.85 8.54
C THR A 12 16.36 -24.02 7.57
N ALA A 13 15.62 -25.07 7.94
CA ALA A 13 15.41 -26.25 7.10
C ALA A 13 14.61 -25.89 5.83
N GLU A 14 13.54 -25.11 5.98
CA GLU A 14 12.69 -24.69 4.86
C GLU A 14 13.42 -23.72 3.93
N SER A 15 14.15 -22.74 4.49
CA SER A 15 15.00 -21.82 3.74
C SER A 15 16.10 -22.55 2.96
N ARG A 16 16.68 -23.61 3.54
CA ARG A 16 17.66 -24.45 2.82
C ARG A 16 17.01 -25.21 1.66
N ARG A 17 15.84 -25.81 1.87
CA ARG A 17 15.08 -26.52 0.83
C ARG A 17 14.70 -25.59 -0.32
N PHE A 18 14.19 -24.40 0.00
CA PHE A 18 13.85 -23.37 -0.98
C PHE A 18 15.07 -22.98 -1.82
N ARG A 19 16.21 -22.65 -1.20
CA ARG A 19 17.45 -22.29 -1.91
C ARG A 19 17.96 -23.42 -2.82
N VAL A 20 17.83 -24.68 -2.41
CA VAL A 20 18.20 -25.83 -3.26
C VAL A 20 17.29 -25.91 -4.49
N GLN A 21 15.97 -25.72 -4.33
CA GLN A 21 15.03 -25.73 -5.46
C GLN A 21 15.30 -24.59 -6.44
N ILE A 22 15.54 -23.39 -5.91
CA ILE A 22 15.89 -22.20 -6.69
C ILE A 22 17.16 -22.43 -7.54
N ARG A 23 18.19 -23.08 -6.97
CA ARG A 23 19.40 -23.46 -7.73
C ARG A 23 19.14 -24.53 -8.78
N LYS A 24 18.36 -25.57 -8.44
CA LYS A 24 18.01 -26.65 -9.39
C LYS A 24 17.20 -26.12 -10.57
N ALA A 25 16.30 -25.18 -10.33
CA ALA A 25 15.51 -24.52 -11.37
C ALA A 25 16.32 -23.49 -12.18
N GLN A 26 17.62 -23.33 -11.92
CA GLN A 26 18.49 -22.32 -12.53
C GLN A 26 17.96 -20.89 -12.42
N PHE A 27 17.11 -20.63 -11.42
CA PHE A 27 16.40 -19.36 -11.26
C PHE A 27 17.33 -18.17 -10.97
N VAL A 28 18.48 -18.43 -10.35
CA VAL A 28 19.59 -17.48 -10.14
C VAL A 28 20.88 -18.07 -10.68
N ASN A 29 20.86 -18.48 -11.95
CA ASN A 29 22.10 -18.80 -12.64
C ASN A 29 22.75 -17.46 -13.08
N PRO A 30 23.97 -17.11 -12.61
CA PRO A 30 24.87 -16.28 -13.43
C PRO A 30 25.14 -17.09 -14.73
N ASN A 31 26.01 -16.80 -15.69
CA ASN A 31 26.22 -17.68 -16.88
C ASN A 31 25.01 -18.02 -17.83
N ALA A 32 23.74 -18.08 -17.41
CA ALA A 32 22.58 -18.18 -18.28
C ALA A 32 22.14 -16.77 -18.70
N ASP A 33 21.87 -16.59 -19.98
CA ASP A 33 21.62 -15.29 -20.63
C ASP A 33 20.17 -14.77 -20.44
N ASN A 34 19.38 -15.46 -19.63
CA ASN A 34 17.99 -15.12 -19.28
C ASN A 34 17.90 -14.17 -18.07
N ARG A 35 18.96 -13.39 -17.81
CA ARG A 35 19.00 -12.40 -16.71
C ARG A 35 18.28 -11.12 -17.08
N ILE A 36 16.98 -11.18 -17.29
CA ILE A 36 16.19 -9.97 -17.17
C ILE A 36 15.27 -10.11 -15.95
N PHE A 37 15.60 -9.32 -14.93
CA PHE A 37 14.80 -9.09 -13.74
C PHE A 37 14.61 -7.55 -13.52
N GLN A 38 13.42 -6.99 -13.74
CA GLN A 38 12.97 -5.64 -13.26
C GLN A 38 12.94 -5.58 -11.73
N ASN A 39 13.37 -4.44 -11.21
CA ASN A 39 13.12 -4.01 -9.83
C ASN A 39 11.84 -3.15 -9.77
N LEU A 40 11.43 -2.77 -8.55
CA LEU A 40 10.26 -1.90 -8.28
C LEU A 40 10.34 -0.49 -8.90
N GLY A 41 11.48 -0.10 -9.47
CA GLY A 41 11.71 1.21 -10.10
C GLY A 41 11.73 1.19 -11.63
N GLY A 42 11.50 0.04 -12.28
CA GLY A 42 11.20 -0.04 -13.72
C GLY A 42 12.39 0.04 -14.70
N GLU A 43 13.63 -0.19 -14.26
CA GLU A 43 14.81 0.06 -15.12
C GLU A 43 15.32 -1.15 -15.95
N LEU A 44 14.76 -2.36 -15.82
CA LEU A 44 15.14 -3.56 -16.62
C LEU A 44 13.96 -4.51 -16.79
N THR A 45 13.91 -5.44 -17.76
CA THR A 45 12.77 -6.37 -18.04
C THR A 45 12.71 -7.59 -17.08
N LEU A 46 11.57 -8.18 -16.68
CA LEU A 46 11.48 -9.31 -15.70
C LEU A 46 11.10 -10.54 -16.50
N SER A 47 11.65 -11.71 -16.16
CA SER A 47 11.11 -12.96 -16.67
C SER A 47 9.65 -13.14 -16.21
N GLU A 48 8.80 -13.68 -17.07
CA GLU A 48 7.38 -13.88 -16.80
C GLU A 48 7.15 -14.71 -15.52
N GLN A 49 8.06 -15.64 -15.23
CA GLN A 49 8.03 -16.45 -14.01
C GLN A 49 8.20 -15.61 -12.74
N MET A 50 9.06 -14.60 -12.76
CA MET A 50 9.29 -13.72 -11.61
C MET A 50 8.13 -12.74 -11.39
N ILE A 51 7.50 -12.27 -12.47
CA ILE A 51 6.27 -11.46 -12.39
C ILE A 51 5.18 -12.27 -11.70
N ARG A 52 4.89 -13.47 -12.20
CA ARG A 52 3.88 -14.37 -11.60
C ARG A 52 4.18 -14.70 -10.14
N PHE A 53 5.45 -14.96 -9.80
CA PHE A 53 5.84 -15.18 -8.41
C PHE A 53 5.55 -13.96 -7.53
N SER A 54 5.88 -12.76 -8.00
CA SER A 54 5.68 -11.51 -7.27
C SER A 54 4.20 -11.20 -7.05
N GLU A 55 3.36 -11.42 -8.07
CA GLU A 55 1.90 -11.28 -7.98
C GLU A 55 1.30 -12.25 -6.96
N ILE A 56 1.69 -13.52 -7.01
CA ILE A 56 1.23 -14.55 -6.06
C ILE A 56 1.68 -14.18 -4.64
N ALA A 57 2.95 -13.80 -4.46
CA ALA A 57 3.49 -13.42 -3.15
C ALA A 57 2.77 -12.19 -2.57
N SER A 58 2.51 -11.18 -3.40
CA SER A 58 1.76 -9.98 -3.03
C SER A 58 0.32 -10.33 -2.62
N THR A 59 -0.37 -11.14 -3.43
CA THR A 59 -1.73 -11.60 -3.16
C THR A 59 -1.81 -12.36 -1.84
N LYS A 60 -0.89 -13.32 -1.63
CA LYS A 60 -0.82 -14.12 -0.39
C LYS A 60 -0.52 -13.27 0.84
N ARG A 61 0.36 -12.27 0.72
CA ARG A 61 0.64 -11.31 1.80
C ARG A 61 -0.61 -10.51 2.15
N ASN A 62 -1.30 -9.96 1.15
CA ASN A 62 -2.52 -9.19 1.36
C ASN A 62 -3.65 -10.04 1.97
N GLU A 63 -3.83 -11.28 1.51
CA GLU A 63 -4.76 -12.24 2.11
C GLU A 63 -4.42 -12.50 3.58
N PHE A 64 -3.14 -12.72 3.90
CA PHE A 64 -2.68 -12.95 5.26
C PHE A 64 -2.91 -11.73 6.17
N ILE A 65 -2.57 -10.53 5.70
CA ILE A 65 -2.81 -9.25 6.41
C ILE A 65 -4.30 -9.11 6.70
N LYS A 66 -5.17 -9.26 5.69
CA LYS A 66 -6.63 -9.18 5.88
C LYS A 66 -7.14 -10.24 6.85
N ALA A 67 -6.71 -11.49 6.72
CA ALA A 67 -7.15 -12.58 7.58
C ALA A 67 -6.67 -12.43 9.03
N THR A 68 -5.47 -11.85 9.24
CA THR A 68 -4.83 -11.78 10.56
C THR A 68 -5.16 -10.48 11.27
N LEU A 69 -5.01 -9.34 10.60
CA LEU A 69 -5.25 -8.03 11.21
C LEU A 69 -6.73 -7.65 11.22
N ILE A 70 -7.48 -7.96 10.15
CA ILE A 70 -8.88 -7.53 10.04
C ILE A 70 -9.83 -8.58 10.64
N LYS A 71 -9.65 -9.87 10.31
CA LYS A 71 -10.60 -10.92 10.74
C LYS A 71 -10.34 -11.53 12.11
N LYS A 72 -9.09 -11.59 12.58
CA LYS A 72 -8.72 -12.27 13.83
C LYS A 72 -8.52 -11.34 15.02
N THR A 73 -8.56 -10.03 14.79
CA THR A 73 -8.39 -9.07 15.87
C THR A 73 -9.77 -8.65 16.37
N PRO A 74 -10.14 -8.98 17.62
CA PRO A 74 -11.34 -8.43 18.23
C PRO A 74 -11.35 -6.91 18.07
N LEU A 75 -12.51 -6.35 17.73
CA LEU A 75 -12.73 -4.90 17.53
C LEU A 75 -12.19 -4.02 18.68
N GLY A 76 -11.93 -4.58 19.87
CA GLY A 76 -11.38 -3.87 21.03
C GLY A 76 -9.87 -3.95 21.25
N ILE A 77 -9.08 -4.68 20.45
CA ILE A 77 -7.60 -4.71 20.63
C ILE A 77 -6.93 -3.49 19.99
N TRP A 78 -7.47 -3.00 18.88
CA TRP A 78 -6.97 -1.79 18.25
C TRP A 78 -7.48 -0.59 19.03
N ARG A 79 -6.58 0.06 19.77
CA ARG A 79 -6.86 1.42 20.24
C ARG A 79 -6.89 2.32 19.01
N PRO A 80 -7.88 3.23 18.88
CA PRO A 80 -7.81 4.29 17.89
C PRO A 80 -6.45 4.99 18.02
N ILE A 81 -5.87 5.38 16.89
CA ILE A 81 -4.66 6.19 16.92
C ILE A 81 -5.02 7.45 17.74
N PRO A 82 -4.31 7.71 18.85
CA PRO A 82 -4.59 8.90 19.65
C PRO A 82 -4.36 10.11 18.75
N ILE A 83 -5.40 10.92 18.59
CA ILE A 83 -5.29 12.23 17.95
C ILE A 83 -5.14 13.29 19.03
N THR A 84 -4.38 14.32 18.72
CA THR A 84 -4.24 15.53 19.53
C THR A 84 -5.59 16.25 19.65
N CYS A 85 -5.72 17.10 20.68
CA CYS A 85 -6.89 17.95 20.84
C CYS A 85 -7.12 18.82 19.59
N ASP A 86 -6.04 19.37 19.03
CA ASP A 86 -6.07 20.20 17.83
C ASP A 86 -6.62 19.43 16.63
N GLU A 87 -6.16 18.19 16.40
CA GLU A 87 -6.68 17.32 15.33
C GLU A 87 -8.18 17.01 15.53
N ALA A 88 -8.63 16.81 16.77
CA ALA A 88 -10.04 16.57 17.07
C ALA A 88 -10.92 17.80 16.83
N GLU A 89 -10.43 19.01 17.16
CA GLU A 89 -11.14 20.26 16.86
C GLU A 89 -11.18 20.54 15.36
N LEU A 90 -10.08 20.27 14.65
CA LEU A 90 -10.00 20.43 13.21
C LEU A 90 -10.99 19.49 12.51
N GLN A 91 -11.10 18.23 12.94
CA GLN A 91 -12.12 17.30 12.43
C GLN A 91 -13.55 17.76 12.70
N LYS A 92 -13.85 18.34 13.86
CA LYS A 92 -15.18 18.91 14.15
C LYS A 92 -15.50 20.09 13.22
N SER A 93 -14.52 20.95 12.96
CA SER A 93 -14.68 22.08 12.06
C SER A 93 -14.93 21.62 10.62
N GLU A 94 -14.19 20.62 10.13
CA GLU A 94 -14.38 20.04 8.79
C GLU A 94 -15.71 19.30 8.66
N GLY A 95 -16.12 18.60 9.73
CA GLY A 95 -17.42 17.93 9.81
C GLY A 95 -18.62 18.87 9.70
N SER A 96 -18.44 20.17 9.97
CA SER A 96 -19.49 21.19 9.86
C SER A 96 -19.59 21.84 8.46
N LEU A 97 -18.56 21.70 7.62
CA LEU A 97 -18.51 22.37 6.32
C LEU A 97 -19.53 21.81 5.34
N LYS A 98 -20.20 22.70 4.62
CA LYS A 98 -21.08 22.35 3.49
C LYS A 98 -20.25 21.89 2.30
N LYS A 99 -20.87 21.10 1.42
CA LYS A 99 -20.26 20.62 0.17
C LYS A 99 -19.59 21.75 -0.63
N SER A 100 -20.27 22.89 -0.76
CA SER A 100 -19.77 24.06 -1.50
C SER A 100 -18.53 24.69 -0.87
N GLU A 101 -18.45 24.71 0.46
CA GLU A 101 -17.31 25.28 1.20
C GLU A 101 -16.09 24.38 1.06
N ILE A 102 -16.26 23.07 1.20
CA ILE A 102 -15.20 22.08 0.97
C ILE A 102 -14.67 22.20 -0.47
N LEU A 103 -15.57 22.30 -1.45
CA LEU A 103 -15.19 22.45 -2.85
C LEU A 103 -14.44 23.76 -3.10
N SER A 104 -14.85 24.86 -2.45
CA SER A 104 -14.14 26.13 -2.53
C SER A 104 -12.73 26.04 -1.93
N ILE A 105 -12.57 25.37 -0.79
CA ILE A 105 -11.26 25.17 -0.15
C ILE A 105 -10.36 24.34 -1.06
N ILE A 106 -10.82 23.18 -1.56
CA ILE A 106 -10.03 22.35 -2.47
C ILE A 106 -9.60 23.15 -3.69
N THR A 107 -10.53 23.89 -4.31
CA THR A 107 -10.23 24.70 -5.50
C THR A 107 -9.19 25.80 -5.21
N SER A 108 -9.18 26.36 -4.00
CA SER A 108 -8.16 27.34 -3.58
C SER A 108 -6.78 26.73 -3.31
N LEU A 109 -6.72 25.43 -2.95
CA LEU A 109 -5.48 24.72 -2.67
C LEU A 109 -4.85 24.11 -3.92
N ILE A 110 -5.64 23.76 -4.95
CA ILE A 110 -5.12 23.15 -6.18
C ILE A 110 -3.96 23.93 -6.83
N PRO A 111 -3.98 25.28 -6.90
CA PRO A 111 -2.87 26.05 -7.42
C PRO A 111 -1.55 25.92 -6.64
N SER A 112 -1.58 25.42 -5.40
CA SER A 112 -0.36 25.18 -4.60
C SER A 112 0.28 23.80 -4.84
N LEU A 113 -0.38 22.93 -5.62
CA LEU A 113 0.14 21.60 -6.00
C LEU A 113 1.04 21.68 -7.25
N GLY A 114 1.90 20.66 -7.43
CA GLY A 114 2.67 20.46 -8.66
C GLY A 114 1.78 20.10 -9.86
N ASP A 115 2.26 20.36 -11.08
CA ASP A 115 1.45 20.19 -12.31
C ASP A 115 0.96 18.75 -12.53
N SER A 116 1.74 17.75 -12.10
CA SER A 116 1.35 16.34 -12.13
C SER A 116 0.15 16.06 -11.22
N ASP A 117 0.19 16.54 -9.97
CA ASP A 117 -0.85 16.29 -8.96
C ASP A 117 -2.15 17.04 -9.25
N ARG A 118 -2.06 18.25 -9.82
CA ARG A 118 -3.24 19.04 -10.22
C ARG A 118 -4.15 18.28 -11.18
N SER A 119 -3.57 17.46 -12.05
CA SER A 119 -4.32 16.72 -13.07
C SER A 119 -5.26 15.66 -12.48
N CYS A 120 -4.98 15.19 -11.26
CA CYS A 120 -5.75 14.17 -10.53
C CYS A 120 -7.07 14.72 -9.94
N PHE A 121 -7.16 16.03 -9.71
CA PHE A 121 -8.29 16.65 -9.01
C PHE A 121 -9.33 17.28 -9.95
N ARG A 122 -9.62 16.65 -11.10
CA ARG A 122 -10.70 17.08 -12.01
C ARG A 122 -12.07 16.57 -11.56
N GLY A 123 -13.14 17.25 -12.01
CA GLY A 123 -14.52 16.77 -11.84
C GLY A 123 -15.06 16.84 -10.41
N LEU A 124 -14.54 17.75 -9.57
CA LEU A 124 -14.93 17.87 -8.15
C LEU A 124 -16.40 18.22 -7.93
N SER A 125 -17.04 18.92 -8.87
CA SER A 125 -18.46 19.31 -8.79
C SER A 125 -19.41 18.12 -8.61
N ASN A 126 -19.07 16.99 -9.22
CA ASN A 126 -19.93 15.81 -9.31
C ASN A 126 -19.78 14.87 -8.10
N LYS A 127 -18.82 15.13 -7.22
CA LYS A 127 -18.50 14.25 -6.08
C LYS A 127 -19.45 14.46 -4.90
N SER A 128 -19.62 13.43 -4.07
CA SER A 128 -20.34 13.51 -2.81
C SER A 128 -19.59 14.41 -1.82
N ARG A 129 -20.26 14.82 -0.74
CA ARG A 129 -19.60 15.61 0.31
C ARG A 129 -18.47 14.81 0.98
N GLU A 130 -18.71 13.54 1.26
CA GLU A 130 -17.77 12.62 1.90
C GLU A 130 -16.55 12.38 0.99
N GLU A 131 -16.79 12.19 -0.31
CA GLU A 131 -15.70 12.09 -1.29
C GLU A 131 -14.85 13.37 -1.33
N LEU A 132 -15.47 14.54 -1.22
CA LEU A 132 -14.76 15.82 -1.17
C LEU A 132 -13.96 15.98 0.14
N VAL A 133 -14.44 15.50 1.28
CA VAL A 133 -13.65 15.49 2.53
C VAL A 133 -12.40 14.64 2.37
N ASN A 134 -12.53 13.43 1.80
CA ASN A 134 -11.38 12.55 1.56
C ASN A 134 -10.35 13.22 0.63
N ILE A 135 -10.82 13.87 -0.44
CA ILE A 135 -9.95 14.58 -1.38
C ILE A 135 -9.28 15.79 -0.73
N LEU A 136 -9.99 16.53 0.13
CA LEU A 136 -9.39 17.64 0.87
C LEU A 136 -8.22 17.16 1.73
N GLN A 137 -8.37 16.02 2.39
CA GLN A 137 -7.30 15.42 3.18
C GLN A 137 -6.13 14.95 2.31
N GLU A 138 -6.40 14.34 1.15
CA GLU A 138 -5.36 13.95 0.19
C GLU A 138 -4.54 15.16 -0.30
N VAL A 139 -5.22 16.25 -0.68
CA VAL A 139 -4.57 17.51 -1.08
C VAL A 139 -3.69 18.08 0.04
N LYS A 140 -4.18 18.09 1.28
CA LYS A 140 -3.41 18.56 2.45
C LYS A 140 -2.17 17.71 2.71
N ASN A 141 -2.27 16.38 2.55
CA ASN A 141 -1.13 15.48 2.76
C ASN A 141 -0.04 15.72 1.71
N ILE A 142 -0.41 15.85 0.43
CA ILE A 142 0.54 16.18 -0.64
C ILE A 142 1.24 17.52 -0.34
N LEU A 143 0.48 18.53 0.11
CA LEU A 143 1.05 19.82 0.50
C LEU A 143 1.99 19.70 1.70
N ALA A 144 1.66 18.90 2.71
CA ALA A 144 2.54 18.67 3.85
C ALA A 144 3.86 17.98 3.43
N GLU A 145 3.80 16.97 2.56
CA GLU A 145 4.98 16.28 2.02
C GLU A 145 5.88 17.23 1.23
N ASN A 146 5.30 18.10 0.40
CA ASN A 146 6.04 19.09 -0.38
C ASN A 146 6.73 20.16 0.47
N ASN A 147 6.23 20.46 1.68
CA ASN A 147 6.83 21.44 2.60
C ASN A 147 7.94 20.84 3.49
N ILE A 148 8.12 19.52 3.48
CA ILE A 148 9.14 18.81 4.29
C ILE A 148 10.43 18.56 3.49
N SER A 149 10.43 18.81 2.16
CA SER A 149 11.61 18.74 1.27
C SER A 149 12.25 20.10 1.07
#